data_AF-A0A953NMW8-F1
#
_entry.id   AF-A0A953NMW8-F1
#
_cell.length_a   1.000
_cell.length_b   1.000
_cell.length_c   1.000
_cell.angle_alpha   90.00
_cell.angle_beta   90.00
_cell.angle_gamma   90.00
#
_symmetry.space_group_name_H-M   'P 1'
#
loop_
_entity.id
_entity.type
_entity.pdbx_description
1 polymer ?
#
loop_
_entity_poly.entity_id
_entity_poly.type
_entity_poly.pdbx_seq_one_letter_code
_entity_poly.pdbx_strand_id
1 'polypeptide(L)'
;MDAAKPGLVVRRMTPEDIPAVVALQRHVYPEGLAWSPAELTQHLTIFPEGQLVAVDETGRLLGSSSSLIIDWDDYAESAKWPAITGHGTFSTHNPRGTTLYGADMCVDPHTRRRGAGSLFYEARKTLIKERGLKRLLTGGRIPAYAAVSSHMTPQEYVAEVVKGRRKDPTLSFQLANGLVVLDVVPEYLDDPDSRGFATLLEWLNPEYVAAVGLEAAEEQAAIEELAEEAGRAHPRPAHVRIAAMQYLLRPITRFEEFATQAEFFVRSAQEYHTHFVLFPEYFTMQLLSYLREAAPARAVRRLAQLTPEYEALFKRLATQTGMYIIAGTHPIIERGELFNAAHLFTPNGRIFRQKKVHLTQTEKGQYQMSRGHGFYVFHTDFGNIAILVCYDVEFPEAARVLAEGGAQIVFVPSCTDERQGFCRVRYCAQARASENQIYVAMAGTVGNLPEVPCMATHYGQAAILTPSDYFFARDGIAAEGTVNQEQMVISDVDMNLLDEQRLNGTVLPLNDLIKDAYDRVIHYVDRRNGEPPARASSPAEPPQPSPKP
;
A
#
# COMPACT_ATOMS: atom_id res chain seq x y z
N MET A 1 -17.20 16.86 26.16
CA MET A 1 -18.61 17.21 25.89
C MET A 1 -18.66 18.72 25.68
N ASP A 2 -18.56 19.18 24.44
CA ASP A 2 -18.78 20.59 24.11
C ASP A 2 -20.24 20.80 23.75
N ALA A 3 -20.83 21.84 24.36
CA ALA A 3 -22.24 22.14 24.31
C ALA A 3 -22.75 22.36 22.87
N ALA A 4 -23.80 21.63 22.48
CA ALA A 4 -24.55 21.87 21.26
C ALA A 4 -25.05 23.32 21.25
N LYS A 5 -24.55 24.14 20.32
CA LYS A 5 -25.11 25.46 20.06
C LYS A 5 -26.52 25.27 19.47
N PRO A 6 -27.59 25.87 20.04
CA PRO A 6 -28.94 25.63 19.57
C PRO A 6 -29.15 26.20 18.16
N GLY A 7 -29.86 25.44 17.33
CA GLY A 7 -30.74 26.00 16.29
C GLY A 7 -30.30 25.96 14.84
N LEU A 8 -29.38 25.08 14.44
CA LEU A 8 -29.00 24.89 13.03
C LEU A 8 -29.01 23.40 12.67
N VAL A 9 -29.72 23.05 11.60
CA VAL A 9 -29.85 21.66 11.11
C VAL A 9 -29.39 21.58 9.66
N VAL A 10 -28.55 20.59 9.35
CA VAL A 10 -28.24 20.21 7.97
C VAL A 10 -29.13 19.03 7.58
N ARG A 11 -29.81 19.16 6.45
CA ARG A 11 -30.66 18.11 5.88
C ARG A 11 -30.49 18.02 4.36
N ARG A 12 -31.04 16.97 3.76
CA ARG A 12 -31.14 16.86 2.30
C ARG A 12 -31.99 18.00 1.75
N MET A 13 -31.55 18.53 0.61
CA MET A 13 -32.29 19.52 -0.16
C MET A 13 -33.52 18.87 -0.78
N THR A 14 -34.64 19.59 -0.82
CA THR A 14 -35.86 19.18 -1.55
C THR A 14 -36.13 20.14 -2.71
N PRO A 15 -36.98 19.77 -3.69
CA PRO A 15 -37.32 20.66 -4.80
C PRO A 15 -37.87 22.03 -4.37
N GLU A 16 -38.56 22.09 -3.22
CA GLU A 16 -39.11 23.32 -2.65
C GLU A 16 -38.03 24.30 -2.16
N ASP A 17 -36.82 23.81 -1.85
CA ASP A 17 -35.72 24.65 -1.41
C ASP A 17 -35.03 25.39 -2.57
N ILE A 18 -35.17 24.90 -3.81
CA ILE A 18 -34.41 25.40 -4.98
C ILE A 18 -34.49 26.93 -5.12
N PRO A 19 -35.68 27.58 -5.08
CA PRO A 19 -35.76 29.03 -5.21
C PRO A 19 -34.97 29.78 -4.13
N ALA A 20 -34.99 29.28 -2.89
CA ALA A 20 -34.27 29.87 -1.77
C ALA A 20 -32.75 29.64 -1.88
N VAL A 21 -32.32 28.47 -2.35
CA VAL A 21 -30.90 28.16 -2.62
C VAL A 21 -30.34 29.09 -3.69
N VAL A 22 -31.06 29.27 -4.81
CA VAL A 22 -30.62 30.16 -5.90
C VAL A 22 -30.53 31.61 -5.41
N ALA A 23 -31.52 32.08 -4.64
CA ALA A 23 -31.49 33.41 -4.05
C ALA A 23 -30.30 33.61 -3.10
N LEU A 24 -30.02 32.62 -2.26
CA LEU A 24 -28.85 32.62 -1.38
C LEU A 24 -27.55 32.68 -2.20
N GLN A 25 -27.36 31.79 -3.17
CA GLN A 25 -26.11 31.72 -3.92
C GLN A 25 -25.84 33.00 -4.73
N ARG A 26 -26.86 33.63 -5.30
CA ARG A 26 -26.74 34.93 -5.97
C ARG A 26 -26.35 36.06 -5.02
N HIS A 27 -26.70 35.95 -3.74
CA HIS A 27 -26.30 36.90 -2.72
C HIS A 27 -24.84 36.69 -2.27
N VAL A 28 -24.34 35.45 -2.29
CA VAL A 28 -23.01 35.10 -1.77
C VAL A 28 -21.92 35.09 -2.84
N TYR A 29 -22.21 34.58 -4.03
CA TYR A 29 -21.24 34.41 -5.09
C TYR A 29 -21.27 35.56 -6.11
N PRO A 30 -20.13 35.85 -6.76
CA PRO A 30 -20.08 36.70 -7.94
C PRO A 30 -21.05 36.24 -9.06
N GLU A 31 -21.40 37.17 -9.93
CA GLU A 31 -22.33 36.93 -11.04
C GLU A 31 -21.82 35.77 -11.93
N GLY A 32 -22.71 34.82 -12.25
CA GLY A 32 -22.40 33.65 -13.09
C GLY A 32 -21.95 32.38 -12.35
N LEU A 33 -21.71 32.43 -11.03
CA LEU A 33 -21.28 31.25 -10.25
C LEU A 33 -22.40 30.58 -9.43
N ALA A 34 -23.59 31.18 -9.37
CA ALA A 34 -24.74 30.61 -8.69
C ALA A 34 -25.43 29.56 -9.58
N TRP A 35 -25.88 28.45 -8.98
CA TRP A 35 -26.62 27.44 -9.72
C TRP A 35 -27.93 27.99 -10.28
N SER A 36 -28.30 27.49 -11.46
CA SER A 36 -29.63 27.66 -12.01
C SER A 36 -30.63 26.68 -11.37
N PRO A 37 -31.94 26.99 -11.39
CA PRO A 37 -32.97 26.04 -10.95
C PRO A 37 -32.92 24.71 -11.72
N ALA A 38 -32.54 24.74 -13.00
CA ALA A 38 -32.44 23.54 -13.83
C ALA A 38 -31.28 22.63 -13.38
N GLU A 39 -30.11 23.19 -13.08
CA GLU A 39 -28.97 22.43 -12.57
C GLU A 39 -29.29 21.81 -11.21
N LEU A 40 -29.86 22.56 -10.26
CA LEU A 40 -30.22 22.01 -8.95
C LEU A 40 -31.27 20.89 -9.06
N THR A 41 -32.24 21.03 -9.97
CA THR A 41 -33.22 19.97 -10.25
C THR A 41 -32.53 18.71 -10.79
N GLN A 42 -31.54 18.87 -11.68
CA GLN A 42 -30.74 17.78 -12.21
C GLN A 42 -29.88 17.14 -11.11
N HIS A 43 -29.24 17.91 -10.24
CA HIS A 43 -28.44 17.41 -9.13
C HIS A 43 -29.27 16.54 -8.18
N LEU A 44 -30.50 16.98 -7.84
CA LEU A 44 -31.44 16.22 -7.03
C LEU A 44 -31.88 14.91 -7.69
N THR A 45 -31.94 14.89 -9.02
CA THR A 45 -32.28 13.68 -9.78
C THR A 45 -31.12 12.70 -9.82
N ILE A 46 -29.88 13.19 -9.96
CA ILE A 46 -28.67 12.37 -10.10
C ILE A 46 -28.19 11.83 -8.75
N PHE A 47 -28.07 12.69 -7.74
CA PHE A 47 -27.50 12.31 -6.44
C PHE A 47 -28.13 13.12 -5.30
N PRO A 48 -29.38 12.81 -4.91
CA PRO A 48 -30.13 13.57 -3.92
C PRO A 48 -29.45 13.57 -2.54
N GLU A 49 -28.74 12.51 -2.16
CA GLU A 49 -28.07 12.40 -0.88
C GLU A 49 -26.85 13.32 -0.77
N GLY A 50 -26.26 13.72 -1.90
CA GLY A 50 -25.14 14.66 -1.97
C GLY A 50 -25.54 16.13 -1.95
N GLN A 51 -26.85 16.43 -1.99
CA GLN A 51 -27.36 17.81 -2.01
C GLN A 51 -27.91 18.18 -0.64
N LEU A 52 -27.28 19.15 0.00
CA LEU A 52 -27.55 19.50 1.40
C LEU A 52 -27.91 20.98 1.53
N VAL A 53 -28.79 21.27 2.50
CA VAL A 53 -29.12 22.64 2.94
C VAL A 53 -28.95 22.74 4.45
N ALA A 54 -28.56 23.93 4.92
CA ALA A 54 -28.52 24.26 6.33
C ALA A 54 -29.68 25.22 6.63
N VAL A 55 -30.51 24.90 7.61
CA VAL A 55 -31.68 25.70 8.02
C VAL A 55 -31.64 26.00 9.51
N ASP A 56 -32.20 27.15 9.90
CA ASP A 56 -32.43 27.45 11.32
C ASP A 56 -33.74 26.86 11.86
N GLU A 57 -34.02 27.09 13.14
CA GLU A 57 -35.24 26.63 13.83
C GLU A 57 -36.54 27.15 13.18
N THR A 58 -36.48 28.25 12.45
CA THR A 58 -37.64 28.82 11.74
C THR A 58 -37.81 28.23 10.33
N GLY A 59 -36.90 27.37 9.89
CA GLY A 59 -36.85 26.83 8.54
C GLY A 59 -36.18 27.76 7.53
N ARG A 60 -35.58 28.88 7.95
CA ARG A 60 -34.87 29.79 7.04
C ARG A 60 -33.58 29.13 6.57
N LEU A 61 -33.34 29.17 5.25
CA LEU A 61 -32.15 28.64 4.62
C LEU A 61 -30.93 29.55 4.85
N LEU A 62 -29.87 28.97 5.38
CA LEU A 62 -28.62 29.65 5.77
C LEU A 62 -27.40 29.16 4.99
N GLY A 63 -27.50 28.01 4.30
CA GLY A 63 -26.43 27.47 3.47
C GLY A 63 -26.91 26.39 2.51
N SER A 64 -26.10 26.13 1.47
CA SER A 64 -26.27 25.02 0.54
C SER A 64 -24.92 24.35 0.23
N SER A 65 -24.95 23.07 -0.13
CA SER A 65 -23.76 22.29 -0.50
C SER A 65 -24.14 21.18 -1.47
N SER A 66 -23.47 21.15 -2.62
CA SER A 66 -23.67 20.17 -3.68
C SER A 66 -22.45 19.28 -3.86
N SER A 67 -22.69 17.98 -4.04
CA SER A 67 -21.64 16.97 -4.17
C SER A 67 -22.01 15.94 -5.23
N LEU A 68 -21.02 15.22 -5.76
CA LEU A 68 -21.20 14.06 -6.65
C LEU A 68 -20.15 13.00 -6.35
N ILE A 69 -20.38 11.75 -6.78
CA ILE A 69 -19.40 10.68 -6.70
C ILE A 69 -18.68 10.60 -8.05
N ILE A 70 -17.36 10.46 -8.02
CA ILE A 70 -16.52 10.31 -9.20
C ILE A 70 -15.49 9.19 -8.98
N ASP A 71 -14.93 8.70 -10.07
CA ASP A 71 -13.62 8.07 -10.03
C ASP A 71 -12.56 9.15 -10.24
N TRP A 72 -11.64 9.32 -9.29
CA TRP A 72 -10.68 10.42 -9.35
C TRP A 72 -9.63 10.22 -10.44
N ASP A 73 -9.30 8.98 -10.74
CA ASP A 73 -8.21 8.66 -11.67
C ASP A 73 -8.52 9.17 -13.09
N ASP A 74 -9.81 9.27 -13.44
CA ASP A 74 -10.28 9.87 -14.70
C ASP A 74 -10.02 11.39 -14.81
N TYR A 75 -9.81 12.08 -13.69
CA TYR A 75 -9.69 13.54 -13.63
C TYR A 75 -8.35 14.02 -13.04
N ALA A 76 -7.52 13.11 -12.52
CA ALA A 76 -6.30 13.43 -11.79
C ALA A 76 -5.33 14.32 -12.59
N GLU A 77 -5.29 14.17 -13.92
CA GLU A 77 -4.42 14.97 -14.79
C GLU A 77 -4.89 16.42 -14.98
N SER A 78 -6.21 16.65 -15.03
CA SER A 78 -6.76 17.98 -15.27
C SER A 78 -7.07 18.72 -13.97
N ALA A 79 -7.64 18.01 -12.99
CA ALA A 79 -8.19 18.55 -11.75
C ALA A 79 -9.15 19.75 -11.92
N LYS A 80 -9.66 20.01 -13.14
CA LYS A 80 -10.43 21.22 -13.45
C LYS A 80 -11.90 21.04 -13.07
N TRP A 81 -12.49 22.06 -12.44
CA TRP A 81 -13.88 22.01 -11.96
C TRP A 81 -14.90 21.73 -13.07
N PRO A 82 -14.84 22.33 -14.28
CA PRO A 82 -15.80 22.04 -15.35
C PRO A 82 -15.72 20.59 -15.84
N ALA A 83 -14.52 20.01 -15.91
CA ALA A 83 -14.33 18.62 -16.31
C ALA A 83 -14.94 17.68 -15.27
N ILE A 84 -14.66 17.91 -13.97
CA ILE A 84 -15.14 17.07 -12.88
C ILE A 84 -16.66 17.14 -12.72
N THR A 85 -17.27 18.31 -12.90
CA THR A 85 -18.71 18.52 -12.67
C THR A 85 -19.57 18.38 -13.92
N GLY A 86 -18.98 18.13 -15.09
CA GLY A 86 -19.69 18.15 -16.36
C GLY A 86 -20.29 19.53 -16.66
N HIS A 87 -19.48 20.58 -16.48
CA HIS A 87 -19.88 21.99 -16.59
C HIS A 87 -21.08 22.33 -15.69
N GLY A 88 -21.06 21.84 -14.44
CA GLY A 88 -22.12 22.11 -13.48
C GLY A 88 -23.36 21.20 -13.58
N THR A 89 -23.48 20.34 -14.59
CA THR A 89 -24.66 19.47 -14.79
C THR A 89 -24.63 18.18 -13.96
N PHE A 90 -23.47 17.81 -13.41
CA PHE A 90 -23.17 16.53 -12.76
C PHE A 90 -23.34 15.30 -13.66
N SER A 91 -23.26 15.47 -14.99
CA SER A 91 -23.28 14.37 -15.97
C SER A 91 -22.16 13.35 -15.79
N THR A 92 -21.11 13.71 -15.06
CA THR A 92 -19.94 12.89 -14.70
C THR A 92 -20.13 12.06 -13.43
N HIS A 93 -21.28 12.16 -12.76
CA HIS A 93 -21.57 11.38 -11.57
C HIS A 93 -21.46 9.88 -11.86
N ASN A 94 -20.61 9.19 -11.10
CA ASN A 94 -20.41 7.76 -11.19
C ASN A 94 -20.73 7.11 -9.84
N PRO A 95 -21.86 6.39 -9.70
CA PRO A 95 -22.24 5.77 -8.43
C PRO A 95 -21.29 4.64 -7.99
N ARG A 96 -20.41 4.15 -8.89
CA ARG A 96 -19.35 3.17 -8.59
C ARG A 96 -18.00 3.80 -8.28
N GLY A 97 -17.90 5.14 -8.37
CA GLY A 97 -16.67 5.85 -8.05
C GLY A 97 -16.33 5.73 -6.56
N THR A 98 -15.05 5.93 -6.22
CA THR A 98 -14.55 5.80 -4.85
C THR A 98 -14.40 7.14 -4.14
N THR A 99 -14.65 8.26 -4.81
CA THR A 99 -14.40 9.60 -4.27
C THR A 99 -15.67 10.44 -4.27
N LEU A 100 -16.03 11.01 -3.12
CA LEU A 100 -17.03 12.07 -3.07
C LEU A 100 -16.35 13.41 -3.40
N TYR A 101 -16.80 14.07 -4.46
CA TYR A 101 -16.32 15.40 -4.82
C TYR A 101 -17.29 16.48 -4.33
N GLY A 102 -16.78 17.41 -3.52
CA GLY A 102 -17.53 18.60 -3.09
C GLY A 102 -17.44 19.69 -4.15
N ALA A 103 -18.52 19.86 -4.92
CA ALA A 103 -18.58 20.77 -6.05
C ALA A 103 -18.73 22.23 -5.64
N ASP A 104 -19.50 22.50 -4.58
CA ASP A 104 -19.63 23.84 -4.00
C ASP A 104 -19.91 23.79 -2.48
N MET A 105 -19.85 24.94 -1.81
CA MET A 105 -20.37 25.13 -0.46
C MET A 105 -20.65 26.62 -0.22
N CYS A 106 -21.92 26.98 -0.05
CA CYS A 106 -22.38 28.34 0.15
C CYS A 106 -22.96 28.53 1.56
N VAL A 107 -22.59 29.62 2.25
CA VAL A 107 -23.13 29.99 3.56
C VAL A 107 -23.39 31.50 3.59
N ASP A 108 -24.57 31.90 4.07
CA ASP A 108 -24.98 33.29 4.23
C ASP A 108 -23.92 34.09 5.02
N PRO A 109 -23.35 35.17 4.46
CA PRO A 109 -22.32 36.00 5.09
C PRO A 109 -22.68 36.50 6.49
N HIS A 110 -23.96 36.83 6.72
CA HIS A 110 -24.45 37.34 7.99
C HIS A 110 -24.58 36.27 9.07
N THR A 111 -24.51 34.99 8.70
CA THR A 111 -24.58 33.85 9.62
C THR A 111 -23.29 33.02 9.65
N ARG A 112 -22.23 33.48 8.99
CA ARG A 112 -20.90 32.88 9.10
C ARG A 112 -20.47 32.78 10.57
N ARG A 113 -19.71 31.74 10.89
CA ARG A 113 -19.29 31.37 12.27
C ARG A 113 -20.40 30.81 13.18
N ARG A 114 -21.61 30.54 12.65
CA ARG A 114 -22.65 29.73 13.32
C ARG A 114 -22.51 28.21 13.09
N GLY A 115 -21.51 27.77 12.33
CA GLY A 115 -21.15 26.35 12.19
C GLY A 115 -21.66 25.62 10.94
N ALA A 116 -22.46 26.28 10.08
CA ALA A 116 -23.07 25.66 8.88
C ALA A 116 -22.06 24.94 7.98
N GLY A 117 -20.94 25.59 7.65
CA GLY A 117 -19.90 24.97 6.81
C GLY A 117 -19.30 23.71 7.43
N SER A 118 -19.06 23.71 8.75
CA SER A 118 -18.52 22.54 9.44
C SER A 118 -19.54 21.41 9.47
N LEU A 119 -20.82 21.72 9.67
CA LEU A 119 -21.89 20.72 9.57
C LEU A 119 -22.00 20.12 8.16
N PHE A 120 -21.77 20.90 7.09
CA PHE A 120 -21.70 20.33 5.74
C PHE A 120 -20.51 19.39 5.55
N TYR A 121 -19.33 19.73 6.07
CA TYR A 121 -18.18 18.83 6.04
C TYR A 121 -18.44 17.55 6.84
N GLU A 122 -19.01 17.65 8.03
CA GLU A 122 -19.37 16.48 8.83
C GLU A 122 -20.43 15.63 8.11
N ALA A 123 -21.46 16.24 7.53
CA ALA A 123 -22.47 15.52 6.74
C ALA A 123 -21.85 14.80 5.51
N ARG A 124 -20.91 15.43 4.81
CA ARG A 124 -20.16 14.79 3.71
C ARG A 124 -19.31 13.62 4.19
N LYS A 125 -18.60 13.77 5.31
CA LYS A 125 -17.79 12.69 5.91
C LYS A 125 -18.67 11.52 6.34
N THR A 126 -19.82 11.79 6.95
CA THR A 126 -20.82 10.76 7.28
C THR A 126 -21.29 10.04 6.03
N LEU A 127 -21.67 10.77 4.98
CA LEU A 127 -22.09 10.17 3.71
C LEU A 127 -20.99 9.30 3.07
N ILE A 128 -19.73 9.75 3.14
CA ILE A 128 -18.57 8.98 2.68
C ILE A 128 -18.43 7.66 3.44
N LYS A 129 -18.58 7.67 4.76
CA LYS A 129 -18.53 6.47 5.60
C LYS A 129 -19.69 5.53 5.29
N GLU A 130 -20.91 6.05 5.26
CA GLU A 130 -22.14 5.28 4.94
C GLU A 130 -22.07 4.60 3.56
N ARG A 131 -21.43 5.25 2.59
CA ARG A 131 -21.26 4.75 1.22
C ARG A 131 -19.99 3.92 1.02
N GLY A 132 -19.14 3.79 2.04
CA GLY A 132 -17.84 3.10 1.92
C GLY A 132 -16.88 3.75 0.92
N LEU A 133 -16.94 5.08 0.76
CA LEU A 133 -16.08 5.82 -0.16
C LEU A 133 -14.68 6.04 0.45
N LYS A 134 -13.67 6.15 -0.41
CA LYS A 134 -12.25 6.30 -0.04
C LYS A 134 -11.95 7.66 0.57
N ARG A 135 -12.53 8.72 0.02
CA ARG A 135 -12.13 10.09 0.33
C ARG A 135 -13.17 11.14 -0.07
N LEU A 136 -13.00 12.31 0.51
CA LEU A 136 -13.53 13.59 0.04
C LEU A 136 -12.45 14.30 -0.79
N LEU A 137 -12.81 14.82 -1.96
CA LEU A 137 -12.01 15.80 -2.70
C LEU A 137 -12.81 17.08 -2.94
N THR A 138 -12.16 18.23 -2.93
CA THR A 138 -12.80 19.52 -3.26
C THR A 138 -11.77 20.57 -3.66
N GLY A 139 -12.18 21.56 -4.44
CA GLY A 139 -11.37 22.76 -4.67
C GLY A 139 -11.63 23.83 -3.62
N GLY A 140 -10.56 24.41 -3.09
CA GLY A 140 -10.58 25.57 -2.21
C GLY A 140 -10.15 26.82 -2.96
N ARG A 141 -11.04 27.80 -3.09
CA ARG A 141 -10.66 29.16 -3.51
C ARG A 141 -9.68 29.76 -2.51
N ILE A 142 -8.76 30.61 -2.97
CA ILE A 142 -7.81 31.36 -2.12
C ILE A 142 -8.03 32.87 -2.29
N PRO A 143 -9.18 33.40 -1.87
CA PRO A 143 -9.65 34.74 -2.28
C PRO A 143 -8.78 35.89 -1.75
N ALA A 144 -7.90 35.65 -0.77
CA ALA A 144 -6.96 36.66 -0.29
C ALA A 144 -5.62 36.67 -1.05
N TYR A 145 -5.45 35.81 -2.07
CA TYR A 145 -4.22 35.72 -2.86
C TYR A 145 -4.01 36.94 -3.78
N ALA A 146 -5.06 37.48 -4.40
CA ALA A 146 -4.94 38.62 -5.33
C ALA A 146 -4.25 39.85 -4.70
N ALA A 147 -4.36 40.04 -3.39
CA ALA A 147 -3.73 41.15 -2.67
C ALA A 147 -2.19 41.03 -2.56
N VAL A 148 -1.63 39.83 -2.73
CA VAL A 148 -0.20 39.56 -2.57
C VAL A 148 0.46 38.93 -3.79
N SER A 149 -0.30 38.69 -4.86
CA SER A 149 0.15 38.03 -6.08
C SER A 149 1.25 38.77 -6.85
N SER A 150 1.59 40.01 -6.47
CA SER A 150 2.67 40.80 -7.09
C SER A 150 4.07 40.43 -6.61
N HIS A 151 4.18 39.73 -5.47
CA HIS A 151 5.46 39.43 -4.81
C HIS A 151 5.52 38.05 -4.15
N MET A 152 4.52 37.19 -4.39
CA MET A 152 4.42 35.85 -3.82
C MET A 152 3.72 34.94 -4.82
N THR A 153 4.26 33.76 -5.06
CA THR A 153 3.63 32.73 -5.90
C THR A 153 2.44 32.10 -5.17
N PRO A 154 1.48 31.48 -5.89
CA PRO A 154 0.32 30.87 -5.21
C PRO A 154 0.73 29.66 -4.36
N GLN A 155 1.79 28.93 -4.73
CA GLN A 155 2.35 27.85 -3.93
C GLN A 155 2.97 28.36 -2.61
N GLU A 156 3.75 29.45 -2.65
CA GLU A 156 4.29 30.08 -1.44
C GLU A 156 3.17 30.61 -0.54
N TYR A 157 2.15 31.23 -1.13
CA TYR A 157 0.97 31.70 -0.41
C TYR A 157 0.29 30.56 0.36
N VAL A 158 -0.02 29.46 -0.34
CA VAL A 158 -0.67 28.28 0.25
C VAL A 158 0.21 27.66 1.33
N ALA A 159 1.53 27.56 1.10
CA ALA A 159 2.47 27.03 2.09
C ALA A 159 2.48 27.87 3.38
N GLU A 160 2.42 29.20 3.29
CA GLU A 160 2.34 30.09 4.45
C GLU A 160 1.00 29.96 5.20
N VAL A 161 -0.10 29.71 4.49
CA VAL A 161 -1.40 29.43 5.11
C VAL A 161 -1.40 28.08 5.83
N VAL A 162 -0.86 27.04 5.20
CA VAL A 162 -0.74 25.68 5.80
C VAL A 162 0.14 25.71 7.04
N LYS A 163 1.23 26.51 7.04
CA LYS A 163 2.11 26.71 8.21
C LYS A 163 1.51 27.61 9.29
N GLY A 164 0.30 28.14 9.10
CA GLY A 164 -0.37 29.03 10.05
C GLY A 164 0.23 30.43 10.15
N ARG A 165 1.15 30.80 9.25
CA ARG A 165 1.79 32.13 9.20
C ARG A 165 0.90 33.17 8.52
N ARG A 166 -0.04 32.72 7.70
CA ARG A 166 -1.06 33.52 7.04
C ARG A 166 -2.44 32.92 7.27
N LYS A 167 -3.48 33.76 7.27
CA LYS A 167 -4.88 33.32 7.25
C LYS A 167 -5.50 33.61 5.89
N ASP A 168 -6.11 32.59 5.32
CA ASP A 168 -6.99 32.70 4.16
C ASP A 168 -8.41 32.33 4.61
N PRO A 169 -9.45 33.13 4.31
CA PRO A 169 -10.81 32.89 4.80
C PRO A 169 -11.38 31.51 4.44
N THR A 170 -10.99 30.96 3.29
CA THR A 170 -11.50 29.69 2.77
C THR A 170 -10.54 28.55 3.13
N LEU A 171 -9.27 28.66 2.74
CA LEU A 171 -8.30 27.57 2.94
C LEU A 171 -8.05 27.30 4.42
N SER A 172 -7.90 28.33 5.26
CA SER A 172 -7.71 28.10 6.71
C SER A 172 -8.92 27.41 7.35
N PHE A 173 -10.14 27.67 6.86
CA PHE A 173 -11.33 26.99 7.33
C PHE A 173 -11.36 25.52 6.89
N GLN A 174 -11.00 25.22 5.64
CA GLN A 174 -10.97 23.86 5.12
C GLN A 174 -9.92 22.99 5.84
N LEU A 175 -8.73 23.55 6.09
CA LEU A 175 -7.69 22.91 6.90
C LEU A 175 -8.18 22.61 8.33
N ALA A 176 -8.90 23.55 8.95
CA ALA A 176 -9.47 23.35 10.29
C ALA A 176 -10.57 22.26 10.33
N ASN A 177 -11.17 21.91 9.20
CA ASN A 177 -12.09 20.76 9.08
C ASN A 177 -11.36 19.44 8.76
N GLY A 178 -10.02 19.42 8.83
CA GLY A 178 -9.19 18.23 8.68
C GLY A 178 -8.83 17.88 7.23
N LEU A 179 -9.07 18.78 6.27
CA LEU A 179 -8.62 18.59 4.91
C LEU A 179 -7.12 18.91 4.79
N VAL A 180 -6.43 18.22 3.89
CA VAL A 180 -5.03 18.45 3.54
C VAL A 180 -4.93 18.97 2.11
N VAL A 181 -3.97 19.86 1.84
CA VAL A 181 -3.70 20.35 0.48
C VAL A 181 -2.87 19.31 -0.25
N LEU A 182 -3.36 18.86 -1.41
CA LEU A 182 -2.62 18.01 -2.33
C LEU A 182 -1.83 18.83 -3.34
N ASP A 183 -2.45 19.86 -3.91
CA ASP A 183 -1.84 20.67 -4.96
C ASP A 183 -2.48 22.07 -5.08
N VAL A 184 -1.85 22.95 -5.84
CA VAL A 184 -2.36 24.26 -6.23
C VAL A 184 -2.60 24.27 -7.74
N VAL A 185 -3.87 24.20 -8.14
CA VAL A 185 -4.31 24.02 -9.52
C VAL A 185 -4.53 25.39 -10.19
N PRO A 186 -3.83 25.71 -11.29
CA PRO A 186 -4.11 26.89 -12.11
C PRO A 186 -5.36 26.69 -12.98
N GLU A 187 -6.01 27.80 -13.35
CA GLU A 187 -7.20 27.80 -14.21
C GLU A 187 -8.31 26.85 -13.72
N TYR A 188 -8.44 26.73 -12.39
CA TYR A 188 -9.39 25.83 -11.78
C TYR A 188 -10.83 26.33 -11.96
N LEU A 189 -11.02 27.64 -11.80
CA LEU A 189 -12.26 28.39 -11.97
C LEU A 189 -11.90 29.84 -12.35
N ASP A 190 -12.72 30.50 -13.17
CA ASP A 190 -12.55 31.93 -13.44
C ASP A 190 -12.95 32.76 -12.21
N ASP A 191 -11.95 33.16 -11.42
CA ASP A 191 -12.12 33.88 -10.16
C ASP A 191 -11.03 34.97 -10.01
N PRO A 192 -11.39 36.25 -10.16
CA PRO A 192 -10.44 37.37 -10.03
C PRO A 192 -9.75 37.43 -8.66
N ASP A 193 -10.46 37.07 -7.58
CA ASP A 193 -9.95 37.16 -6.21
C ASP A 193 -8.86 36.10 -5.93
N SER A 194 -8.98 34.94 -6.56
CA SER A 194 -7.99 33.86 -6.49
C SER A 194 -7.02 33.85 -7.68
N ARG A 195 -7.14 34.80 -8.62
CA ARG A 195 -6.36 34.85 -9.88
C ARG A 195 -6.45 33.54 -10.69
N GLY A 196 -7.58 32.84 -10.62
CA GLY A 196 -7.80 31.55 -11.27
C GLY A 196 -7.13 30.34 -10.61
N PHE A 197 -6.46 30.50 -9.46
CA PHE A 197 -5.86 29.40 -8.71
C PHE A 197 -6.79 28.85 -7.64
N ALA A 198 -6.72 27.55 -7.38
CA ALA A 198 -7.40 26.92 -6.25
C ALA A 198 -6.52 25.82 -5.63
N THR A 199 -6.72 25.52 -4.36
CA THR A 199 -6.12 24.32 -3.74
C THR A 199 -6.97 23.10 -4.02
N LEU A 200 -6.37 22.01 -4.47
CA LEU A 200 -7.00 20.69 -4.41
C LEU A 200 -6.84 20.14 -3.00
N LEU A 201 -7.96 19.85 -2.34
CA LEU A 201 -8.00 19.43 -0.94
C LEU A 201 -8.58 18.03 -0.79
N GLU A 202 -8.01 17.26 0.12
CA GLU A 202 -8.42 15.89 0.41
C GLU A 202 -8.74 15.69 1.88
N TRP A 203 -9.76 14.87 2.16
CA TRP A 203 -9.89 14.19 3.44
C TRP A 203 -10.04 12.69 3.19
N LEU A 204 -9.15 11.90 3.78
CA LEU A 204 -9.18 10.44 3.68
C LEU A 204 -10.16 9.87 4.69
N ASN A 205 -10.98 8.91 4.25
CA ASN A 205 -11.86 8.18 5.15
C ASN A 205 -11.05 7.16 5.95
N PRO A 206 -10.90 7.31 7.28
CA PRO A 206 -10.13 6.37 8.10
C PRO A 206 -10.80 4.98 8.19
N GLU A 207 -12.11 4.90 7.92
CA GLU A 207 -12.89 3.66 7.91
C GLU A 207 -12.94 3.04 6.50
N TYR A 208 -12.28 3.65 5.51
CA TYR A 208 -12.21 3.06 4.19
C TYR A 208 -11.34 1.82 4.20
N VAL A 209 -12.01 0.69 4.34
CA VAL A 209 -11.48 -0.61 4.01
C VAL A 209 -11.74 -0.78 2.52
N ALA A 210 -10.70 -0.68 1.69
CA ALA A 210 -10.81 -1.11 0.30
C ALA A 210 -11.44 -2.52 0.30
N ALA A 211 -12.19 -2.91 -0.72
CA ALA A 211 -12.71 -4.29 -0.78
C ALA A 211 -11.59 -5.35 -0.66
N VAL A 212 -10.33 -4.94 -0.83
CA VAL A 212 -9.10 -5.69 -0.61
C VAL A 212 -8.60 -5.68 0.85
N GLY A 213 -8.91 -4.66 1.65
CA GLY A 213 -8.59 -4.60 3.06
C GLY A 213 -9.44 -5.52 3.93
N LEU A 214 -10.67 -5.84 3.50
CA LEU A 214 -11.53 -6.84 4.15
C LEU A 214 -10.99 -8.23 3.90
N GLU A 215 -10.55 -8.53 2.67
CA GLU A 215 -9.88 -9.81 2.35
C GLU A 215 -8.52 -9.93 3.03
N ALA A 216 -7.70 -8.87 3.06
CA ALA A 216 -6.45 -8.87 3.80
C ALA A 216 -6.69 -9.01 5.31
N ALA A 217 -7.78 -8.44 5.84
CA ALA A 217 -8.18 -8.60 7.23
C ALA A 217 -8.76 -10.00 7.51
N GLU A 218 -9.47 -10.62 6.57
CA GLU A 218 -9.96 -12.01 6.68
C GLU A 218 -8.79 -13.01 6.55
N GLU A 219 -7.84 -12.76 5.65
CA GLU A 219 -6.61 -13.55 5.48
C GLU A 219 -5.71 -13.39 6.72
N GLN A 220 -5.55 -12.16 7.22
CA GLN A 220 -4.88 -11.88 8.49
C GLN A 220 -5.61 -12.53 9.68
N ALA A 221 -6.93 -12.45 9.76
CA ALA A 221 -7.71 -13.09 10.82
C ALA A 221 -7.61 -14.62 10.77
N ALA A 222 -7.60 -15.22 9.58
CA ALA A 222 -7.35 -16.65 9.41
C ALA A 222 -5.92 -17.02 9.84
N ILE A 223 -4.92 -16.17 9.57
CA ILE A 223 -3.54 -16.33 10.04
C ILE A 223 -3.45 -16.19 11.57
N GLU A 224 -4.17 -15.25 12.17
CA GLU A 224 -4.21 -15.00 13.61
C GLU A 224 -4.96 -16.09 14.38
N GLU A 225 -6.10 -16.57 13.88
CA GLU A 225 -6.82 -17.73 14.43
C GLU A 225 -5.90 -18.97 14.44
N LEU A 226 -5.05 -19.11 13.42
CA LEU A 226 -4.04 -20.16 13.35
C LEU A 226 -2.84 -19.92 14.26
N ALA A 227 -2.45 -18.66 14.48
CA ALA A 227 -1.47 -18.29 15.49
C ALA A 227 -1.93 -18.72 16.89
N GLU A 228 -3.23 -18.55 17.18
CA GLU A 228 -3.84 -19.02 18.43
C GLU A 228 -3.92 -20.55 18.53
N GLU A 229 -4.23 -21.25 17.43
CA GLU A 229 -4.23 -22.72 17.38
C GLU A 229 -2.81 -23.31 17.52
N ALA A 230 -1.82 -22.74 16.82
CA ALA A 230 -0.41 -23.14 16.85
C ALA A 230 0.31 -22.66 18.13
N GLY A 231 -0.18 -21.59 18.76
CA GLY A 231 0.24 -21.08 20.06
C GLY A 231 -0.05 -22.02 21.24
N ARG A 232 -0.70 -23.17 21.00
CA ARG A 232 -0.75 -24.31 21.93
C ARG A 232 0.61 -25.01 22.01
N ALA A 233 1.56 -24.32 22.63
CA ALA A 233 2.79 -24.78 23.26
C ALA A 233 3.35 -26.11 22.72
N HIS A 234 3.74 -26.14 21.45
CA HIS A 234 4.77 -27.08 21.01
C HIS A 234 6.10 -26.32 20.97
N PRO A 235 7.14 -26.78 21.69
CA PRO A 235 8.44 -26.16 21.59
C PRO A 235 8.94 -26.28 20.15
N ARG A 236 9.20 -25.13 19.52
CA ARG A 236 9.82 -25.04 18.20
C ARG A 236 11.12 -25.85 18.18
N PRO A 237 11.38 -26.66 17.14
CA PRO A 237 12.62 -27.44 17.07
C PRO A 237 13.85 -26.54 16.94
N ALA A 238 14.96 -27.00 17.52
CA ALA A 238 16.24 -26.29 17.49
C ALA A 238 16.85 -26.20 16.09
N HIS A 239 16.58 -27.18 15.21
CA HIS A 239 17.12 -27.23 13.86
C HIS A 239 15.99 -27.31 12.83
N VAL A 240 16.07 -26.45 11.82
CA VAL A 240 15.13 -26.43 10.70
C VAL A 240 15.88 -26.69 9.40
N ARG A 241 15.58 -27.82 8.76
CA ARG A 241 16.12 -28.18 7.44
C ARG A 241 15.34 -27.51 6.32
N ILE A 242 16.06 -26.77 5.48
CA ILE A 242 15.51 -26.06 4.31
C ILE A 242 16.15 -26.61 3.04
N ALA A 243 15.34 -26.87 2.02
CA ALA A 243 15.77 -27.16 0.66
C ALA A 243 15.35 -26.02 -0.28
N ALA A 244 16.31 -25.33 -0.89
CA ALA A 244 16.08 -24.28 -1.87
C ALA A 244 16.41 -24.78 -3.28
N MET A 245 15.46 -24.65 -4.20
CA MET A 245 15.54 -25.18 -5.56
C MET A 245 16.03 -24.12 -6.53
N GLN A 246 17.15 -24.41 -7.19
CA GLN A 246 17.58 -23.71 -8.38
C GLN A 246 17.04 -24.46 -9.60
N TYR A 247 15.91 -23.98 -10.13
CA TYR A 247 15.10 -24.74 -11.08
C TYR A 247 15.45 -24.41 -12.54
N LEU A 248 15.77 -25.43 -13.34
CA LEU A 248 16.10 -25.25 -14.74
C LEU A 248 14.84 -25.22 -15.61
N LEU A 249 14.52 -24.02 -16.09
CA LEU A 249 13.47 -23.81 -17.07
C LEU A 249 13.89 -24.37 -18.43
N ARG A 250 13.04 -25.26 -18.94
CA ARG A 250 13.18 -25.95 -20.22
C ARG A 250 11.81 -26.18 -20.85
N PRO A 251 11.68 -26.18 -22.19
CA PRO A 251 10.39 -26.40 -22.84
C PRO A 251 9.76 -27.75 -22.44
N ILE A 252 8.44 -27.75 -22.29
CA ILE A 252 7.62 -28.92 -22.01
C ILE A 252 6.44 -28.99 -22.96
N THR A 253 5.87 -30.19 -23.14
CA THR A 253 4.78 -30.41 -24.10
C THR A 253 3.40 -30.59 -23.46
N ARG A 254 3.35 -30.80 -22.14
CA ARG A 254 2.13 -31.04 -21.36
C ARG A 254 2.35 -30.82 -19.87
N PHE A 255 1.26 -30.67 -19.12
CA PHE A 255 1.29 -30.40 -17.68
C PHE A 255 2.01 -31.51 -16.87
N GLU A 256 1.86 -32.78 -17.28
CA GLU A 256 2.43 -33.91 -16.54
C GLU A 256 3.97 -33.88 -16.50
N GLU A 257 4.62 -33.29 -17.50
CA GLU A 257 6.08 -33.13 -17.51
C GLU A 257 6.54 -32.13 -16.44
N PHE A 258 5.81 -31.01 -16.29
CA PHE A 258 6.03 -30.06 -15.19
C PHE A 258 5.80 -30.73 -13.84
N ALA A 259 4.68 -31.45 -13.69
CA ALA A 259 4.33 -32.13 -12.46
C ALA A 259 5.38 -33.17 -12.06
N THR A 260 5.89 -33.95 -13.03
CA THR A 260 6.96 -34.94 -12.80
C THR A 260 8.25 -34.28 -12.33
N GLN A 261 8.64 -33.16 -12.96
CA GLN A 261 9.84 -32.40 -12.56
C GLN A 261 9.70 -31.84 -11.13
N ALA A 262 8.56 -31.22 -10.82
CA ALA A 262 8.29 -30.71 -9.47
C ALA A 262 8.24 -31.82 -8.42
N GLU A 263 7.56 -32.93 -8.71
CA GLU A 263 7.48 -34.07 -7.80
C GLU A 263 8.85 -34.69 -7.55
N PHE A 264 9.71 -34.83 -8.56
CA PHE A 264 11.08 -35.31 -8.38
C PHE A 264 11.81 -34.53 -7.28
N PHE A 265 11.84 -33.19 -7.36
CA PHE A 265 12.52 -32.36 -6.37
C PHE A 265 11.90 -32.45 -4.98
N VAL A 266 10.56 -32.49 -4.88
CA VAL A 266 9.89 -32.63 -3.59
C VAL A 266 10.18 -33.99 -2.96
N ARG A 267 10.18 -35.08 -3.74
CA ARG A 267 10.52 -36.43 -3.26
C ARG A 267 11.98 -36.52 -2.86
N SER A 268 12.89 -35.94 -3.64
CA SER A 268 14.31 -35.87 -3.25
C SER A 268 14.48 -35.10 -1.94
N ALA A 269 13.82 -33.95 -1.76
CA ALA A 269 13.88 -33.21 -0.50
C ALA A 269 13.32 -34.02 0.69
N GLN A 270 12.30 -34.86 0.46
CA GLN A 270 11.73 -35.76 1.46
C GLN A 270 12.74 -36.79 1.96
N GLU A 271 13.58 -37.34 1.08
CA GLU A 271 14.65 -38.30 1.44
C GLU A 271 15.67 -37.70 2.42
N TYR A 272 15.86 -36.37 2.35
CA TYR A 272 16.71 -35.64 3.29
C TYR A 272 15.97 -35.16 4.54
N HIS A 273 14.72 -35.57 4.80
CA HIS A 273 13.93 -35.13 5.96
C HIS A 273 13.81 -33.60 6.06
N THR A 274 13.61 -32.94 4.92
CA THR A 274 13.47 -31.49 4.84
C THR A 274 12.16 -31.04 5.49
N HIS A 275 12.16 -29.88 6.15
CA HIS A 275 10.93 -29.28 6.69
C HIS A 275 10.30 -28.29 5.69
N PHE A 276 11.12 -27.46 5.04
CA PHE A 276 10.70 -26.48 4.05
C PHE A 276 11.33 -26.70 2.69
N VAL A 277 10.50 -26.72 1.63
CA VAL A 277 10.96 -26.72 0.25
C VAL A 277 10.60 -25.38 -0.41
N LEU A 278 11.57 -24.71 -1.04
CA LEU A 278 11.39 -23.45 -1.75
C LEU A 278 11.65 -23.61 -3.26
N PHE A 279 10.64 -23.30 -4.07
CA PHE A 279 10.76 -23.15 -5.52
C PHE A 279 10.92 -21.66 -5.94
N PRO A 280 11.47 -21.38 -7.14
CA PRO A 280 11.66 -20.02 -7.63
C PRO A 280 10.36 -19.28 -8.01
N GLU A 281 10.45 -17.95 -8.12
CA GLU A 281 9.39 -17.14 -8.73
C GLU A 281 9.19 -17.55 -10.19
N TYR A 282 7.95 -17.51 -10.66
CA TYR A 282 7.58 -17.74 -12.06
C TYR A 282 8.07 -19.06 -12.68
N PHE A 283 8.48 -20.05 -11.89
CA PHE A 283 8.83 -21.35 -12.45
C PHE A 283 7.64 -22.01 -13.18
N THR A 284 6.40 -21.63 -12.82
CA THR A 284 5.18 -22.04 -13.53
C THR A 284 5.04 -21.44 -14.93
N MET A 285 5.80 -20.40 -15.30
CA MET A 285 5.83 -19.88 -16.69
C MET A 285 6.35 -20.92 -17.69
N GLN A 286 7.03 -21.98 -17.23
CA GLN A 286 7.35 -23.15 -18.05
C GLN A 286 6.11 -23.77 -18.71
N LEU A 287 4.94 -23.71 -18.05
CA LEU A 287 3.66 -24.20 -18.58
C LEU A 287 3.23 -23.44 -19.85
N LEU A 288 3.73 -22.22 -20.08
CA LEU A 288 3.46 -21.48 -21.32
C LEU A 288 4.11 -22.12 -22.55
N SER A 289 5.11 -23.00 -22.38
CA SER A 289 5.71 -23.74 -23.50
C SER A 289 4.70 -24.62 -24.24
N TYR A 290 3.71 -25.20 -23.54
CA TYR A 290 2.66 -25.99 -24.20
C TYR A 290 1.36 -25.21 -24.43
N LEU A 291 1.02 -24.23 -23.59
CA LEU A 291 -0.16 -23.39 -23.81
C LEU A 291 -0.05 -22.49 -25.04
N ARG A 292 1.18 -22.10 -25.41
CA ARG A 292 1.55 -21.26 -26.56
C ARG A 292 0.70 -19.99 -26.66
N GLU A 293 1.18 -18.91 -26.07
CA GLU A 293 0.59 -17.58 -26.20
C GLU A 293 1.69 -16.53 -26.35
N ALA A 294 1.67 -15.80 -27.46
CA ALA A 294 2.72 -14.86 -27.81
C ALA A 294 2.56 -13.50 -27.10
N ALA A 295 1.34 -13.09 -26.75
CA ALA A 295 1.12 -11.82 -26.08
C ALA A 295 1.34 -11.96 -24.55
N PRO A 296 2.30 -11.23 -23.94
CA PRO A 296 2.63 -11.36 -22.53
C PRO A 296 1.41 -11.31 -21.60
N ALA A 297 0.56 -10.27 -21.73
CA ALA A 297 -0.63 -10.08 -20.90
C ALA A 297 -1.66 -11.23 -21.02
N ARG A 298 -1.82 -11.81 -22.21
CA ARG A 298 -2.72 -12.96 -22.40
C ARG A 298 -2.08 -14.25 -21.89
N ALA A 299 -0.77 -14.40 -22.05
CA ALA A 299 -0.04 -15.58 -21.63
C ALA A 299 -0.21 -15.79 -20.12
N VAL A 300 0.07 -14.75 -19.32
CA VAL A 300 -0.07 -14.82 -17.86
C VAL A 300 -1.51 -15.05 -17.39
N ARG A 301 -2.52 -14.53 -18.11
CA ARG A 301 -3.95 -14.79 -17.81
C ARG A 301 -4.36 -16.22 -18.16
N ARG A 302 -3.85 -16.78 -19.25
CA ARG A 302 -4.05 -18.20 -19.59
C ARG A 302 -3.35 -19.11 -18.59
N LEU A 303 -2.15 -18.72 -18.15
CA LEU A 303 -1.45 -19.46 -17.10
C LEU A 303 -2.24 -19.50 -15.80
N ALA A 304 -2.84 -18.37 -15.39
CA ALA A 304 -3.67 -18.30 -14.19
C ALA A 304 -4.89 -19.24 -14.21
N GLN A 305 -5.34 -19.68 -15.39
CA GLN A 305 -6.42 -20.67 -15.50
C GLN A 305 -6.01 -22.06 -15.00
N LEU A 306 -4.70 -22.34 -14.90
CA LEU A 306 -4.14 -23.59 -14.35
C LEU A 306 -3.94 -23.56 -12.83
N THR A 307 -4.43 -22.51 -12.15
CA THR A 307 -4.37 -22.41 -10.68
C THR A 307 -4.92 -23.69 -10.01
N PRO A 308 -6.09 -24.25 -10.40
CA PRO A 308 -6.62 -25.44 -9.76
C PRO A 308 -5.70 -26.67 -9.87
N GLU A 309 -5.12 -26.92 -11.05
CA GLU A 309 -4.21 -28.04 -11.30
C GLU A 309 -2.89 -27.89 -10.55
N TYR A 310 -2.34 -26.67 -10.55
CA TYR A 310 -1.13 -26.32 -9.80
C TYR A 310 -1.34 -26.49 -8.29
N GLU A 311 -2.44 -25.95 -7.75
CA GLU A 311 -2.74 -26.07 -6.32
C GLU A 311 -3.03 -27.51 -5.91
N ALA A 312 -3.75 -28.28 -6.73
CA ALA A 312 -4.02 -29.69 -6.46
C ALA A 312 -2.72 -30.53 -6.44
N LEU A 313 -1.76 -30.23 -7.32
CA LEU A 313 -0.45 -30.87 -7.33
C LEU A 313 0.31 -30.63 -6.02
N PHE A 314 0.54 -29.36 -5.66
CA PHE A 314 1.38 -29.04 -4.52
C PHE A 314 0.71 -29.28 -3.18
N LYS A 315 -0.63 -29.15 -3.09
CA LYS A 315 -1.40 -29.58 -1.92
C LYS A 315 -1.24 -31.08 -1.67
N ARG A 316 -1.37 -31.91 -2.72
CA ARG A 316 -1.14 -33.36 -2.61
C ARG A 316 0.29 -33.66 -2.15
N LEU A 317 1.29 -33.00 -2.74
CA LEU A 317 2.69 -33.21 -2.40
C LEU A 317 3.00 -32.82 -0.94
N ALA A 318 2.52 -31.66 -0.48
CA ALA A 318 2.71 -31.22 0.91
C ALA A 318 2.08 -32.21 1.90
N THR A 319 0.82 -32.62 1.67
CA THR A 319 0.12 -33.57 2.54
C THR A 319 0.75 -34.97 2.55
N GLN A 320 1.23 -35.47 1.41
CA GLN A 320 1.86 -36.79 1.33
C GLN A 320 3.27 -36.83 1.93
N THR A 321 3.99 -35.71 1.89
CA THR A 321 5.37 -35.65 2.38
C THR A 321 5.50 -35.15 3.80
N GLY A 322 4.47 -34.47 4.32
CA GLY A 322 4.51 -33.84 5.64
C GLY A 322 5.36 -32.57 5.67
N MET A 323 5.76 -32.04 4.51
CA MET A 323 6.61 -30.85 4.40
C MET A 323 5.79 -29.59 4.12
N TYR A 324 6.32 -28.45 4.55
CA TYR A 324 5.86 -27.15 4.09
C TYR A 324 6.52 -26.85 2.73
N ILE A 325 5.72 -26.50 1.72
CA ILE A 325 6.23 -26.26 0.37
C ILE A 325 5.87 -24.83 -0.05
N ILE A 326 6.88 -23.97 -0.17
CA ILE A 326 6.79 -22.67 -0.82
C ILE A 326 6.99 -22.94 -2.31
N ALA A 327 5.91 -23.24 -3.03
CA ALA A 327 5.99 -23.69 -4.42
C ALA A 327 6.14 -22.51 -5.38
N GLY A 328 7.10 -21.62 -5.14
CA GLY A 328 7.40 -20.51 -6.03
C GLY A 328 6.22 -19.57 -6.21
N THR A 329 6.10 -18.97 -7.38
CA THR A 329 4.92 -18.17 -7.73
C THR A 329 4.14 -18.68 -8.92
N HIS A 330 2.84 -18.42 -8.87
CA HIS A 330 1.88 -18.67 -9.94
C HIS A 330 0.99 -17.43 -10.11
N PRO A 331 0.73 -16.96 -11.35
CA PRO A 331 -0.24 -15.90 -11.55
C PRO A 331 -1.64 -16.35 -11.14
N ILE A 332 -2.37 -15.51 -10.43
CA ILE A 332 -3.75 -15.80 -10.01
C ILE A 332 -4.67 -14.65 -10.44
N ILE A 333 -5.94 -14.97 -10.73
CA ILE A 333 -6.96 -13.97 -11.01
C ILE A 333 -7.93 -13.94 -9.84
N GLU A 334 -8.08 -12.78 -9.21
CA GLU A 334 -9.04 -12.54 -8.14
C GLU A 334 -9.80 -11.25 -8.46
N ARG A 335 -11.14 -11.34 -8.47
CA ARG A 335 -12.05 -10.20 -8.76
C ARG A 335 -11.74 -9.46 -10.07
N GLY A 336 -11.19 -10.17 -11.07
CA GLY A 336 -10.82 -9.63 -12.37
C GLY A 336 -9.43 -9.00 -12.44
N GLU A 337 -8.73 -8.90 -11.31
CA GLU A 337 -7.35 -8.45 -11.24
C GLU A 337 -6.38 -9.63 -11.25
N LEU A 338 -5.21 -9.43 -11.85
CA LEU A 338 -4.18 -10.46 -12.01
C LEU A 338 -3.02 -10.16 -11.05
N PHE A 339 -2.61 -11.14 -10.24
CA PHE A 339 -1.52 -10.98 -9.28
C PHE A 339 -0.42 -12.03 -9.49
N ASN A 340 0.82 -11.67 -9.18
CA ASN A 340 1.91 -12.61 -8.96
C ASN A 340 1.87 -13.06 -7.49
N ALA A 341 1.55 -14.33 -7.22
CA ALA A 341 1.38 -14.84 -5.86
C ALA A 341 2.32 -16.01 -5.56
N ALA A 342 3.09 -15.88 -4.48
CA ALA A 342 3.80 -17.01 -3.90
C ALA A 342 2.84 -17.87 -3.09
N HIS A 343 2.92 -19.18 -3.24
CA HIS A 343 2.02 -20.11 -2.55
C HIS A 343 2.76 -20.93 -1.50
N LEU A 344 2.24 -20.93 -0.27
CA LEU A 344 2.66 -21.79 0.83
C LEU A 344 1.64 -22.92 0.99
N PHE A 345 2.08 -24.14 0.72
CA PHE A 345 1.32 -25.37 0.94
C PHE A 345 1.77 -26.00 2.24
N THR A 346 0.81 -26.31 3.10
CA THR A 346 1.09 -26.86 4.44
C THR A 346 0.81 -28.37 4.50
N PRO A 347 1.42 -29.10 5.45
CA PRO A 347 1.19 -30.54 5.63
C PRO A 347 -0.29 -30.90 5.86
N ASN A 348 -1.06 -30.02 6.51
CA ASN A 348 -2.49 -30.23 6.76
C ASN A 348 -3.39 -29.92 5.54
N GLY A 349 -2.81 -29.52 4.41
CA GLY A 349 -3.53 -29.27 3.16
C GLY A 349 -4.13 -27.86 3.04
N ARG A 350 -3.79 -26.92 3.94
CA ARG A 350 -4.09 -25.49 3.77
C ARG A 350 -3.10 -24.86 2.77
N ILE A 351 -3.58 -23.83 2.07
CA ILE A 351 -2.85 -23.05 1.07
C ILE A 351 -2.92 -21.58 1.48
N PHE A 352 -1.78 -20.92 1.56
CA PHE A 352 -1.69 -19.48 1.79
C PHE A 352 -1.00 -18.81 0.61
N ARG A 353 -1.29 -17.52 0.39
CA ARG A 353 -0.77 -16.77 -0.75
C ARG A 353 -0.15 -15.46 -0.28
N GLN A 354 1.10 -15.22 -0.67
CA GLN A 354 1.72 -13.90 -0.57
C GLN A 354 1.72 -13.25 -1.95
N LYS A 355 0.82 -12.29 -2.17
CA LYS A 355 0.79 -11.47 -3.38
C LYS A 355 1.98 -10.51 -3.36
N LYS A 356 2.73 -10.45 -4.45
CA LYS A 356 3.90 -9.57 -4.59
C LYS A 356 3.48 -8.11 -4.46
N VAL A 357 4.10 -7.38 -3.53
CA VAL A 357 3.70 -5.99 -3.20
C VAL A 357 4.39 -4.99 -4.13
N HIS A 358 5.68 -5.20 -4.39
CA HIS A 358 6.48 -4.34 -5.25
C HIS A 358 6.62 -4.96 -6.64
N LEU A 359 5.88 -4.39 -7.61
CA LEU A 359 5.91 -4.86 -8.99
C LEU A 359 7.08 -4.29 -9.79
N THR A 360 7.68 -5.14 -10.61
CA THR A 360 8.66 -4.77 -11.63
C THR A 360 8.01 -4.04 -12.82
N GLN A 361 8.82 -3.45 -13.69
CA GLN A 361 8.32 -2.77 -14.90
C GLN A 361 7.61 -3.74 -15.85
N THR A 362 8.11 -4.96 -16.02
CA THR A 362 7.48 -6.00 -16.84
C THR A 362 6.10 -6.38 -16.30
N GLU A 363 5.97 -6.51 -14.97
CA GLU A 363 4.70 -6.84 -14.31
C GLU A 363 3.66 -5.73 -14.47
N LYS A 364 4.06 -4.47 -14.30
CA LYS A 364 3.18 -3.30 -14.50
C LYS A 364 2.79 -3.10 -15.97
N GLY A 365 3.76 -3.23 -16.87
CA GLY A 365 3.59 -2.91 -18.29
C GLY A 365 3.09 -4.09 -19.12
N GLN A 366 3.95 -5.08 -19.35
CA GLN A 366 3.69 -6.15 -20.32
C GLN A 366 2.69 -7.19 -19.80
N TYR A 367 2.77 -7.55 -18.51
CA TYR A 367 1.85 -8.53 -17.92
C TYR A 367 0.54 -7.90 -17.41
N GLN A 368 0.56 -6.60 -17.09
CA GLN A 368 -0.59 -5.84 -16.58
C GLN A 368 -1.15 -6.46 -15.30
N MET A 369 -0.28 -6.62 -14.31
CA MET A 369 -0.61 -7.16 -12.99
C MET A 369 -0.91 -6.06 -11.97
N SER A 370 -1.77 -6.40 -11.02
CA SER A 370 -2.03 -5.64 -9.81
C SER A 370 -1.09 -6.08 -8.69
N ARG A 371 -0.86 -5.17 -7.72
CA ARG A 371 0.06 -5.41 -6.60
C ARG A 371 -0.68 -6.03 -5.40
N GLY A 372 0.06 -6.75 -4.57
CA GLY A 372 -0.35 -7.08 -3.21
C GLY A 372 -0.48 -5.86 -2.31
N HIS A 373 -1.15 -6.03 -1.17
CA HIS A 373 -1.50 -4.94 -0.25
C HIS A 373 -0.85 -5.04 1.12
N GLY A 374 -0.12 -6.11 1.40
CA GLY A 374 0.54 -6.32 2.68
C GLY A 374 1.53 -7.48 2.64
N PHE A 375 2.26 -7.61 3.73
CA PHE A 375 3.17 -8.72 4.00
C PHE A 375 2.66 -9.49 5.20
N TYR A 376 2.78 -10.81 5.16
CA TYR A 376 2.23 -11.67 6.19
C TYR A 376 3.32 -12.53 6.86
N VAL A 377 3.16 -12.75 8.16
CA VAL A 377 3.94 -13.72 8.94
C VAL A 377 3.10 -14.99 9.07
N PHE A 378 3.62 -16.11 8.61
CA PHE A 378 2.95 -17.41 8.68
C PHE A 378 3.51 -18.21 9.86
N HIS A 379 2.62 -18.64 10.75
CA HIS A 379 2.96 -19.51 11.86
C HIS A 379 3.06 -20.97 11.39
N THR A 380 4.13 -21.65 11.79
CA THR A 380 4.37 -23.06 11.46
C THR A 380 4.93 -23.81 12.66
N ASP A 381 4.92 -25.14 12.60
CA ASP A 381 5.54 -26.00 13.62
C ASP A 381 7.06 -25.80 13.76
N PHE A 382 7.67 -25.13 12.77
CA PHE A 382 9.11 -24.90 12.66
C PHE A 382 9.50 -23.43 12.89
N GLY A 383 8.57 -22.61 13.37
CA GLY A 383 8.76 -21.19 13.65
C GLY A 383 8.00 -20.27 12.70
N ASN A 384 8.15 -18.97 12.93
CA ASN A 384 7.47 -17.95 12.15
C ASN A 384 8.23 -17.67 10.86
N ILE A 385 7.55 -17.77 9.72
CA ILE A 385 8.14 -17.56 8.41
C ILE A 385 7.46 -16.40 7.69
N ALA A 386 8.12 -15.83 6.71
CA ALA A 386 7.49 -14.89 5.78
C ALA A 386 8.03 -15.12 4.36
N ILE A 387 7.35 -14.54 3.37
CA ILE A 387 7.73 -14.66 1.96
C ILE A 387 7.90 -13.25 1.39
N LEU A 388 9.04 -12.98 0.76
CA LEU A 388 9.29 -11.76 -0.01
C LEU A 388 9.53 -12.14 -1.46
N VAL A 389 8.61 -11.79 -2.35
CA VAL A 389 8.69 -12.22 -3.75
C VAL A 389 9.67 -11.34 -4.52
N CYS A 390 10.84 -11.89 -4.82
CA CYS A 390 11.85 -11.31 -5.71
C CYS A 390 12.16 -9.84 -5.37
N TYR A 391 11.60 -8.90 -6.14
CA TYR A 391 11.80 -7.47 -5.97
C TYR A 391 11.42 -6.97 -4.57
N ASP A 392 10.49 -7.63 -3.87
CA ASP A 392 10.13 -7.28 -2.49
C ASP A 392 11.33 -7.29 -1.53
N VAL A 393 12.34 -8.14 -1.75
CA VAL A 393 13.52 -8.21 -0.86
C VAL A 393 14.43 -6.98 -0.98
N GLU A 394 14.35 -6.24 -2.10
CA GLU A 394 15.13 -5.03 -2.32
C GLU A 394 14.69 -3.88 -1.40
N PHE A 395 13.51 -3.98 -0.77
CA PHE A 395 12.95 -2.97 0.14
C PHE A 395 13.26 -3.34 1.60
N PRO A 396 14.17 -2.62 2.29
CA PRO A 396 14.55 -2.96 3.66
C PRO A 396 13.39 -2.90 4.64
N GLU A 397 12.43 -2.00 4.42
CA GLU A 397 11.25 -1.82 5.25
C GLU A 397 10.40 -3.09 5.30
N ALA A 398 10.25 -3.80 4.18
CA ALA A 398 9.46 -5.02 4.09
C ALA A 398 10.01 -6.11 5.02
N ALA A 399 11.32 -6.36 4.98
CA ALA A 399 11.96 -7.32 5.87
C ALA A 399 11.95 -6.84 7.33
N ARG A 400 12.10 -5.53 7.57
CA ARG A 400 12.07 -4.96 8.92
C ARG A 400 10.72 -5.19 9.61
N VAL A 401 9.62 -4.83 8.95
CA VAL A 401 8.28 -4.98 9.54
C VAL A 401 7.93 -6.46 9.77
N LEU A 402 8.37 -7.36 8.88
CA LEU A 402 8.19 -8.80 9.06
C LEU A 402 9.01 -9.34 10.26
N ALA A 403 10.26 -8.90 10.40
CA ALA A 403 11.10 -9.31 11.52
C ALA A 403 10.60 -8.78 12.87
N GLU A 404 10.13 -7.53 12.92
CA GLU A 404 9.45 -6.98 14.10
C GLU A 404 8.12 -7.69 14.38
N GLY A 405 7.42 -8.14 13.34
CA GLY A 405 6.27 -9.05 13.43
C GLY A 405 6.63 -10.48 13.86
N GLY A 406 7.90 -10.76 14.14
CA GLY A 406 8.37 -12.02 14.68
C GLY A 406 8.79 -13.05 13.64
N ALA A 407 8.92 -12.71 12.36
CA ALA A 407 9.48 -13.61 11.36
C ALA A 407 10.94 -13.98 11.72
N GLN A 408 11.26 -15.25 11.56
CA GLN A 408 12.58 -15.82 11.86
C GLN A 408 13.27 -16.36 10.61
N ILE A 409 12.48 -16.78 9.61
CA ILE A 409 12.95 -17.25 8.32
C ILE A 409 12.16 -16.52 7.23
N VAL A 410 12.86 -15.90 6.28
CA VAL A 410 12.25 -15.29 5.09
C VAL A 410 12.59 -16.10 3.85
N PHE A 411 11.59 -16.49 3.10
CA PHE A 411 11.75 -17.18 1.83
C PHE A 411 11.64 -16.18 0.67
N VAL A 412 12.59 -16.24 -0.26
CA VAL A 412 12.73 -15.32 -1.39
C VAL A 412 12.71 -16.11 -2.70
N PRO A 413 11.53 -16.46 -3.22
CA PRO A 413 11.41 -16.94 -4.59
C PRO A 413 11.76 -15.80 -5.54
N SER A 414 12.64 -16.04 -6.51
CA SER A 414 13.13 -15.01 -7.45
C SER A 414 13.26 -15.51 -8.88
N CYS A 415 13.13 -14.59 -9.83
CA CYS A 415 13.32 -14.81 -11.24
C CYS A 415 14.01 -13.59 -11.84
N THR A 416 15.22 -13.77 -12.37
CA THR A 416 16.03 -12.66 -12.92
C THR A 416 16.69 -13.06 -14.22
N ASP A 417 16.69 -12.16 -15.20
CA ASP A 417 17.19 -12.45 -16.55
C ASP A 417 18.72 -12.48 -16.62
N GLU A 418 19.36 -11.53 -15.92
CA GLU A 418 20.79 -11.26 -16.01
C GLU A 418 21.44 -11.21 -14.62
N ARG A 419 22.77 -11.36 -14.62
CA ARG A 419 23.59 -11.38 -13.40
C ARG A 419 23.39 -10.16 -12.51
N GLN A 420 23.24 -8.98 -13.08
CA GLN A 420 23.06 -7.72 -12.34
C GLN A 420 21.73 -7.74 -11.58
N GLY A 421 20.67 -8.27 -12.20
CA GLY A 421 19.38 -8.49 -11.55
C GLY A 421 19.51 -9.45 -10.38
N PHE A 422 20.13 -10.60 -10.62
CA PHE A 422 20.41 -11.59 -9.58
C PHE A 422 21.22 -11.01 -8.42
N CYS A 423 22.30 -10.27 -8.71
CA CYS A 423 23.17 -9.69 -7.69
C CYS A 423 22.42 -8.73 -6.77
N ARG A 424 21.48 -7.91 -7.29
CA ARG A 424 20.64 -7.05 -6.43
C ARG A 424 19.85 -7.88 -5.44
N VAL A 425 19.10 -8.87 -5.92
CA VAL A 425 18.30 -9.77 -5.07
C VAL A 425 19.19 -10.48 -4.04
N ARG A 426 20.31 -11.08 -4.48
CA ARG A 426 21.25 -11.82 -3.63
C ARG A 426 21.87 -10.97 -2.52
N TYR A 427 22.30 -9.75 -2.85
CA TYR A 427 22.92 -8.85 -1.88
C TYR A 427 21.90 -8.24 -0.92
N CYS A 428 20.72 -7.87 -1.40
CA CYS A 428 19.64 -7.44 -0.53
C CYS A 428 19.20 -8.57 0.42
N ALA A 429 19.07 -9.81 -0.06
CA ALA A 429 18.76 -10.97 0.78
C ALA A 429 19.81 -11.18 1.89
N GLN A 430 21.10 -11.06 1.57
CA GLN A 430 22.19 -11.13 2.57
C GLN A 430 22.08 -10.00 3.60
N ALA A 431 21.81 -8.78 3.13
CA ALA A 431 21.60 -7.63 4.01
C ALA A 431 20.40 -7.88 4.94
N ARG A 432 19.27 -8.40 4.43
CA ARG A 432 18.08 -8.69 5.25
C ARG A 432 18.36 -9.69 6.36
N ALA A 433 19.14 -10.73 6.08
CA ALA A 433 19.54 -11.71 7.09
C ALA A 433 20.32 -11.05 8.24
N SER A 434 21.24 -10.13 7.91
CA SER A 434 22.10 -9.47 8.87
C SER A 434 21.39 -8.34 9.63
N GLU A 435 20.75 -7.41 8.91
CA GLU A 435 20.09 -6.22 9.46
C GLU A 435 18.95 -6.57 10.42
N ASN A 436 18.27 -7.69 10.16
CA ASN A 436 17.10 -8.11 10.92
C ASN A 436 17.35 -9.32 11.82
N GLN A 437 18.58 -9.86 11.86
CA GLN A 437 18.91 -11.08 12.60
C GLN A 437 17.87 -12.19 12.33
N ILE A 438 17.71 -12.56 11.05
CA ILE A 438 16.81 -13.60 10.53
C ILE A 438 17.57 -14.51 9.57
N TYR A 439 17.06 -15.71 9.33
CA TYR A 439 17.51 -16.52 8.19
C TYR A 439 16.81 -16.09 6.91
N VAL A 440 17.49 -16.23 5.77
CA VAL A 440 16.90 -15.97 4.45
C VAL A 440 17.23 -17.11 3.50
N ALA A 441 16.22 -17.76 2.94
CA ALA A 441 16.40 -18.78 1.91
C ALA A 441 15.92 -18.22 0.57
N MET A 442 16.77 -18.29 -0.46
CA MET A 442 16.44 -17.80 -1.81
C MET A 442 16.57 -18.89 -2.86
N ALA A 443 15.65 -18.84 -3.84
CA ALA A 443 15.58 -19.77 -4.95
C ALA A 443 15.39 -18.98 -6.25
N GLY A 444 16.13 -19.37 -7.29
CA GLY A 444 16.15 -18.69 -8.59
C GLY A 444 15.89 -19.64 -9.75
N THR A 445 15.28 -19.14 -10.82
CA THR A 445 15.21 -19.86 -12.11
C THR A 445 16.55 -19.80 -12.83
N VAL A 446 16.87 -20.85 -13.58
CA VAL A 446 18.03 -20.93 -14.48
C VAL A 446 17.59 -21.53 -15.82
N GLY A 447 18.43 -21.44 -16.85
CA GLY A 447 18.08 -21.91 -18.20
C GLY A 447 17.25 -20.91 -18.99
N ASN A 448 16.63 -21.36 -20.08
CA ASN A 448 16.08 -20.48 -21.11
C ASN A 448 14.72 -21.01 -21.61
N LEU A 449 13.75 -20.11 -21.82
CA LEU A 449 12.47 -20.39 -22.49
C LEU A 449 12.29 -19.43 -23.67
N PRO A 450 12.95 -19.66 -24.81
CA PRO A 450 13.00 -18.70 -25.91
C PRO A 450 11.62 -18.39 -26.54
N GLU A 451 10.67 -19.32 -26.43
CA GLU A 451 9.31 -19.16 -26.96
C GLU A 451 8.32 -18.52 -25.96
N VAL A 452 8.73 -18.33 -24.71
CA VAL A 452 7.87 -17.76 -23.66
C VAL A 452 8.16 -16.26 -23.51
N PRO A 453 7.15 -15.37 -23.68
CA PRO A 453 7.37 -13.93 -23.63
C PRO A 453 7.94 -13.45 -22.29
N CYS A 454 8.97 -12.62 -22.36
CA CYS A 454 9.70 -12.06 -21.20
C CYS A 454 10.37 -13.10 -20.29
N MET A 455 10.62 -14.33 -20.77
CA MET A 455 11.28 -15.41 -20.03
C MET A 455 12.42 -16.03 -20.87
N ALA A 456 13.11 -15.22 -21.67
CA ALA A 456 14.05 -15.72 -22.67
C ALA A 456 15.33 -16.31 -22.05
N THR A 457 15.90 -15.63 -21.06
CA THR A 457 17.14 -16.00 -20.37
C THR A 457 16.96 -15.87 -18.88
N HIS A 458 17.68 -16.68 -18.09
CA HIS A 458 17.65 -16.58 -16.63
C HIS A 458 19.05 -16.75 -16.04
N TYR A 459 19.28 -16.02 -14.95
CA TYR A 459 20.47 -16.11 -14.13
C TYR A 459 20.06 -16.32 -12.68
N GLY A 460 20.61 -17.35 -12.03
CA GLY A 460 20.20 -17.71 -10.67
C GLY A 460 21.24 -18.51 -9.91
N GLN A 461 21.15 -18.40 -8.58
CA GLN A 461 21.85 -19.23 -7.61
C GLN A 461 20.94 -19.41 -6.39
N ALA A 462 20.64 -20.65 -6.00
CA ALA A 462 19.96 -20.89 -4.73
C ALA A 462 20.94 -20.70 -3.57
N ALA A 463 20.48 -20.13 -2.46
CA ALA A 463 21.30 -19.93 -1.26
C ALA A 463 20.44 -19.90 0.01
N ILE A 464 21.03 -20.37 1.11
CA ILE A 464 20.49 -20.28 2.47
C ILE A 464 21.47 -19.42 3.26
N LEU A 465 20.98 -18.28 3.74
CA LEU A 465 21.75 -17.20 4.32
C LEU A 465 21.44 -17.09 5.80
N THR A 466 22.47 -16.79 6.57
CA THR A 466 22.40 -16.61 8.01
C THR A 466 22.68 -15.15 8.37
N PRO A 467 22.36 -14.72 9.60
CA PRO A 467 23.01 -13.54 10.15
C PRO A 467 24.54 -13.70 10.09
N SER A 468 25.26 -12.58 10.12
CA SER A 468 26.72 -12.55 10.14
C SER A 468 27.17 -12.05 11.51
N ASP A 469 27.53 -13.00 12.38
CA ASP A 469 28.13 -12.77 13.69
C ASP A 469 28.89 -14.03 14.13
N TYR A 470 29.56 -14.00 15.28
CA TYR A 470 30.45 -15.06 15.77
C TYR A 470 29.82 -16.46 15.80
N PHE A 471 28.51 -16.55 16.04
CA PHE A 471 27.78 -17.83 16.10
C PHE A 471 27.56 -18.49 14.72
N PHE A 472 27.73 -17.74 13.62
CA PHE A 472 27.40 -18.19 12.27
C PHE A 472 28.64 -18.36 11.38
N ALA A 473 28.42 -18.87 10.16
CA ALA A 473 29.45 -18.86 9.13
C ALA A 473 29.98 -17.44 8.90
N ARG A 474 31.30 -17.33 8.69
CA ARG A 474 31.99 -16.04 8.59
C ARG A 474 31.42 -15.14 7.48
N ASP A 475 31.00 -15.73 6.37
CA ASP A 475 30.42 -15.07 5.21
C ASP A 475 28.88 -14.95 5.29
N GLY A 476 28.27 -15.48 6.35
CA GLY A 476 26.82 -15.47 6.54
C GLY A 476 26.09 -16.39 5.55
N ILE A 477 26.73 -17.46 5.07
CA ILE A 477 26.17 -18.39 4.09
C ILE A 477 26.15 -19.79 4.70
N ALA A 478 24.96 -20.36 4.89
CA ALA A 478 24.80 -21.74 5.36
C ALA A 478 24.98 -22.74 4.22
N ALA A 479 24.52 -22.39 3.02
CA ALA A 479 24.75 -23.16 1.80
C ALA A 479 24.45 -22.31 0.55
N GLU A 480 25.10 -22.61 -0.57
CA GLU A 480 24.79 -22.04 -1.87
C GLU A 480 25.06 -23.03 -3.01
N GLY A 481 24.31 -22.89 -4.10
CA GLY A 481 24.43 -23.74 -5.29
C GLY A 481 25.49 -23.25 -6.26
N THR A 482 25.72 -24.00 -7.33
CA THR A 482 26.53 -23.51 -8.44
C THR A 482 25.69 -22.63 -9.35
N VAL A 483 26.17 -21.42 -9.64
CA VAL A 483 25.48 -20.46 -10.52
C VAL A 483 25.04 -21.11 -11.84
N ASN A 484 23.78 -20.87 -12.22
CA ASN A 484 23.15 -21.30 -13.47
C ASN A 484 23.09 -22.83 -13.72
N GLN A 485 23.24 -23.66 -12.69
CA GLN A 485 23.06 -25.12 -12.78
C GLN A 485 21.78 -25.58 -12.08
N GLU A 486 21.08 -26.57 -12.62
CA GLU A 486 19.94 -27.16 -11.90
C GLU A 486 20.45 -27.83 -10.62
N GLN A 487 20.00 -27.36 -9.45
CA GLN A 487 20.50 -27.87 -8.17
C GLN A 487 19.50 -27.66 -7.04
N MET A 488 19.40 -28.63 -6.14
CA MET A 488 18.77 -28.47 -4.83
C MET A 488 19.87 -28.20 -3.79
N VAL A 489 19.75 -27.11 -3.06
CA VAL A 489 20.66 -26.75 -1.96
C VAL A 489 19.96 -27.01 -0.65
N ILE A 490 20.57 -27.79 0.24
CA ILE A 490 20.00 -28.16 1.53
C ILE A 490 20.92 -27.69 2.65
N SER A 491 20.36 -27.08 3.69
CA SER A 491 21.08 -26.77 4.91
C SER A 491 20.15 -26.76 6.13
N ASP A 492 20.72 -27.03 7.29
CA ASP A 492 20.07 -26.89 8.58
C ASP A 492 20.35 -25.49 9.14
N VAL A 493 19.30 -24.77 9.50
CA VAL A 493 19.43 -23.51 10.24
C VAL A 493 19.13 -23.75 11.72
N ASP A 494 19.92 -23.14 12.60
CA ASP A 494 19.80 -23.33 14.05
C ASP A 494 19.00 -22.18 14.67
N MET A 495 17.82 -22.54 15.12
CA MET A 495 16.84 -21.66 15.69
C MET A 495 17.23 -21.13 17.07
N ASN A 496 18.05 -21.87 17.82
CA ASN A 496 18.60 -21.43 19.10
C ASN A 496 19.76 -20.46 18.90
N LEU A 497 20.62 -20.66 17.89
CA LEU A 497 21.68 -19.69 17.55
C LEU A 497 21.09 -18.33 17.16
N LEU A 498 19.92 -18.32 16.51
CA LEU A 498 19.22 -17.08 16.19
C LEU A 498 18.76 -16.34 17.45
N ASP A 499 18.23 -17.08 18.44
CA ASP A 499 17.79 -16.51 19.71
C ASP A 499 18.99 -16.02 20.53
N GLU A 500 20.09 -16.79 20.55
CA GLU A 500 21.36 -16.42 21.19
C GLU A 500 21.95 -15.14 20.57
N GLN A 501 21.95 -15.03 19.24
CA GLN A 501 22.41 -13.84 18.53
C GLN A 501 21.63 -12.58 18.91
N ARG A 502 20.33 -12.71 19.18
CA ARG A 502 19.46 -11.58 19.56
C ARG A 502 19.65 -11.15 21.02
N LEU A 503 20.34 -11.94 21.83
CA LEU A 503 20.62 -11.66 23.24
C LEU A 503 22.09 -11.28 23.47
N ASN A 504 23.00 -12.07 22.92
CA ASN A 504 24.44 -12.06 23.20
C ASN A 504 25.31 -11.82 21.95
N GLY A 505 24.70 -11.42 20.82
CA GLY A 505 25.42 -11.03 19.61
C GLY A 505 26.35 -9.84 19.82
N THR A 506 27.34 -9.69 18.94
CA THR A 506 28.27 -8.56 18.97
C THR A 506 27.55 -7.23 18.73
N VAL A 507 26.45 -7.27 17.95
CA VAL A 507 25.52 -6.16 17.71
C VAL A 507 24.09 -6.66 17.74
N LEU A 508 23.15 -5.83 18.19
CA LEU A 508 21.75 -6.22 18.39
C LEU A 508 20.78 -5.29 17.64
N PRO A 509 20.83 -5.22 16.29
CA PRO A 509 20.10 -4.21 15.51
C PRO A 509 18.58 -4.23 15.69
N LEU A 510 17.96 -5.35 16.10
CA LEU A 510 16.54 -5.37 16.45
C LEU A 510 16.25 -4.71 17.79
N ASN A 511 17.10 -4.94 18.81
CA ASN A 511 16.91 -4.38 20.15
C ASN A 511 17.39 -2.93 20.24
N ASP A 512 18.45 -2.59 19.50
CA ASP A 512 19.08 -1.28 19.49
C ASP A 512 18.35 -0.28 18.56
N LEU A 513 17.25 -0.70 17.91
CA LEU A 513 16.47 0.14 17.01
C LEU A 513 15.80 1.30 17.76
N ILE A 514 16.26 2.52 17.48
CA ILE A 514 15.71 3.77 18.04
C ILE A 514 14.51 4.19 17.18
N LYS A 515 13.31 3.71 17.52
CA LYS A 515 12.10 3.88 16.68
C LYS A 515 11.72 5.35 16.44
N ASP A 516 11.83 6.19 17.46
CA ASP A 516 11.50 7.62 17.38
C ASP A 516 12.44 8.43 16.47
N ALA A 517 13.64 7.91 16.18
CA ALA A 517 14.54 8.53 15.20
C ALA A 517 13.99 8.47 13.75
N TYR A 518 13.03 7.58 13.47
CA TYR A 518 12.44 7.38 12.15
C TYR A 518 11.07 8.05 11.99
N ASP A 519 10.48 8.56 13.07
CA ASP A 519 9.18 9.23 13.06
C ASP A 519 9.28 10.67 12.51
N ARG A 520 9.02 10.85 11.21
CA ARG A 520 8.90 12.17 10.55
C ARG A 520 10.15 13.06 10.60
N VAL A 521 11.34 12.49 10.51
CA VAL A 521 12.57 13.30 10.61
C VAL A 521 13.57 13.07 9.47
N ILE A 522 13.34 13.74 8.34
CA ILE A 522 14.44 14.13 7.47
C ILE A 522 14.93 15.50 7.98
N HIS A 523 16.03 15.48 8.73
CA HIS A 523 16.72 16.71 9.11
C HIS A 523 17.51 17.24 7.91
N TYR A 524 16.90 18.12 7.12
CA TYR A 524 17.64 18.85 6.08
C TYR A 524 18.55 19.88 6.75
N VAL A 525 19.86 19.61 6.77
CA VAL A 525 20.86 20.62 7.10
C VAL A 525 21.14 21.43 5.83
N ASP A 526 20.43 22.55 5.66
CA ASP A 526 20.71 23.46 4.55
C ASP A 526 22.07 24.13 4.76
N ARG A 527 23.07 23.77 3.96
CA ARG A 527 24.40 24.41 3.96
C ARG A 527 24.48 25.62 3.00
N ARG A 528 23.40 26.03 2.34
CA ARG A 528 23.46 27.15 1.38
C ARG A 528 23.62 28.52 2.04
N ASN A 529 23.38 28.63 3.35
CA ASN A 529 23.76 29.79 4.16
C ASN A 529 24.70 29.29 5.25
N GLY A 530 25.97 29.70 5.19
CA GLY A 530 27.09 29.14 5.98
C GLY A 530 27.08 29.44 7.48
N GLU A 531 25.99 29.20 8.20
CA GLU A 531 26.00 29.13 9.66
C GLU A 531 25.49 27.76 10.13
N PRO A 532 26.21 27.09 11.05
CA PRO A 532 25.72 25.84 11.64
C PRO A 532 24.43 26.12 12.43
N PRO A 533 23.51 25.13 12.53
CA PRO A 533 22.29 25.29 13.31
C PRO A 533 22.67 25.64 14.75
N ALA A 534 22.11 26.75 15.26
CA ALA A 534 22.29 27.15 16.64
C ALA A 534 21.95 25.97 17.54
N ARG A 535 22.93 25.50 18.33
CA ARG A 535 22.71 24.47 19.33
C ARG A 535 21.47 24.86 20.14
N ALA A 536 20.44 24.01 20.14
CA ALA A 536 19.41 24.09 21.15
C ALA A 536 20.12 24.10 22.51
N SER A 537 19.94 25.18 23.26
CA SER A 537 20.51 25.34 24.58
C SER A 537 20.17 24.11 25.42
N SER A 538 21.18 23.36 25.84
CA SER A 538 21.03 22.34 26.87
C SER A 538 20.30 22.94 28.08
N PRO A 539 19.39 22.20 28.76
CA PRO A 539 18.81 22.67 30.00
C PRO A 539 19.95 22.96 30.98
N ALA A 540 19.92 24.15 31.58
CA ALA A 540 20.96 24.63 32.48
C ALA A 540 21.24 23.62 33.61
N GLU A 541 22.51 23.30 33.82
CA GLU A 541 22.95 22.55 35.00
C GLU A 541 22.50 23.28 36.28
N PRO A 542 21.99 22.54 37.29
CA PRO A 542 21.64 23.14 38.57
C PRO A 542 22.91 23.67 39.26
N PRO A 543 22.82 24.81 39.98
CA PRO A 543 23.99 25.45 40.57
C PRO A 543 24.63 24.55 41.65
N GLN A 544 25.94 24.35 41.55
CA GLN A 544 26.72 23.68 42.59
C GLN A 544 26.69 24.50 43.89
N PRO A 545 26.59 23.86 45.08
CA PRO A 545 26.59 24.57 46.35
C PRO A 545 27.99 25.10 46.67
N SER A 546 28.06 26.40 46.97
CA SER A 546 29.28 27.09 47.40
C SER A 546 29.89 26.43 48.65
N PRO A 547 31.22 26.27 48.73
CA PRO A 547 31.86 25.75 49.93
C PRO A 547 31.72 26.77 51.07
N LYS A 548 31.18 26.32 52.21
CA LYS A 548 31.16 27.11 53.44
C LYS A 548 32.59 27.30 53.97
N PRO A 549 32.91 28.48 54.52
CA PRO A 549 34.21 28.75 55.14
C PRO A 549 34.47 27.91 56.39
#